data_AF-D8WWC6-F1
#
_entry.id   AF-D8WWC6-F1
#
_cell.length_a   1.000
_cell.length_b   1.000
_cell.length_c   1.000
_cell.angle_alpha   90.00
_cell.angle_beta   90.00
_cell.angle_gamma   90.00
#
_symmetry.space_group_name_H-M   'P 1'
#
loop_
_entity.id
_entity.type
_entity.pdbx_description
1 polymer ?
#
loop_
_entity_poly.entity_id
_entity_poly.type
_entity_poly.pdbx_seq_one_letter_code
_entity_poly.pdbx_strand_id
1 'polypeptide(L)'
;MNHQQKDLAELKILYSAPLHLLTSKMQQLLNACYAKYSVLDRCHYRSELYVEMWAALRDTIKPWPVDMRTFMADESEPIGGRELLPCISDATLKSIEAMLAENQDLTYETMKVCQEDMATVTVKTSRIVLPIEEKLDRQLFYHLKACLRLRSRKRNIVNHGLKSGSIDHRRLYRAPVTGEVFMFKKAAYEMDNDIALLVDASSSMVGPKWKSSQRVFYALYEALKELNKETRVFAYNESSDICYLTELSCDKRLYTVTPRGKTASGEAIIAAGLMLKKRMQKNGNDTENHS
;
A
#
# COMPACT_ATOMS: atom_id res chain seq x y z
N MET A 1 -41.18 28.84 -5.60
CA MET A 1 -40.86 28.20 -4.30
C MET A 1 -39.53 27.48 -4.45
N ASN A 2 -38.53 27.87 -3.66
CA ASN A 2 -37.13 27.49 -3.86
C ASN A 2 -36.92 25.98 -3.66
N HIS A 3 -36.11 25.34 -4.51
CA HIS A 3 -35.76 23.91 -4.43
C HIS A 3 -35.29 23.50 -3.02
N GLN A 4 -34.51 24.36 -2.37
CA GLN A 4 -34.00 24.13 -1.00
C GLN A 4 -35.09 24.04 0.09
N GLN A 5 -36.28 24.63 -0.12
CA GLN A 5 -37.38 24.53 0.84
C GLN A 5 -38.18 23.23 0.70
N LYS A 6 -38.18 22.60 -0.49
CA LYS A 6 -38.78 21.27 -0.69
C LYS A 6 -37.93 20.18 -0.05
N ASP A 7 -36.62 20.22 -0.24
CA ASP A 7 -35.69 19.22 0.29
C ASP A 7 -35.75 19.16 1.83
N LEU A 8 -35.83 20.31 2.51
CA LEU A 8 -35.94 20.37 3.96
C LEU A 8 -37.28 19.85 4.50
N ALA A 9 -38.36 19.98 3.74
CA ALA A 9 -39.67 19.44 4.12
C ALA A 9 -39.71 17.91 3.96
N GLU A 10 -39.11 17.39 2.89
CA GLU A 10 -39.00 15.95 2.62
C GLU A 10 -38.10 15.25 3.64
N LEU A 11 -36.96 15.85 4.02
CA LEU A 11 -36.08 15.34 5.07
C LEU A 11 -36.80 15.30 6.43
N LYS A 12 -37.55 16.35 6.80
CA LYS A 12 -38.31 16.35 8.06
C LYS A 12 -39.32 15.21 8.14
N ILE A 13 -39.97 14.86 7.03
CA ILE A 13 -40.91 13.75 6.98
C ILE A 13 -40.17 12.42 7.18
N LEU A 14 -39.06 12.22 6.46
CA LEU A 14 -38.24 10.99 6.51
C LEU A 14 -37.62 10.70 7.90
N TYR A 15 -37.16 11.73 8.61
CA TYR A 15 -36.49 11.57 9.91
C TYR A 15 -37.45 11.56 11.11
N SER A 16 -38.68 12.03 10.95
CA SER A 16 -39.62 12.19 12.08
C SER A 16 -39.94 10.89 12.82
N ALA A 17 -40.26 9.82 12.08
CA ALA A 17 -40.62 8.52 12.65
C ALA A 17 -39.47 7.85 13.44
N PRO A 18 -38.25 7.69 12.89
CA PRO A 18 -37.15 7.07 13.63
C PRO A 18 -36.65 7.94 14.79
N LEU A 19 -36.68 9.27 14.66
CA LEU A 19 -36.35 10.15 15.79
C LEU A 19 -37.36 10.01 16.93
N HIS A 20 -38.65 9.91 16.62
CA HIS A 20 -39.67 9.67 17.63
C HIS A 20 -39.48 8.31 18.33
N LEU A 21 -39.13 7.26 17.58
CA LEU A 21 -38.82 5.94 18.13
C LEU A 21 -37.62 6.00 19.10
N LEU A 22 -36.53 6.64 18.69
CA LEU A 22 -35.34 6.81 19.54
C LEU A 22 -35.65 7.63 20.80
N THR A 23 -36.41 8.72 20.65
CA THR A 23 -36.80 9.58 21.77
C THR A 23 -37.67 8.84 22.77
N SER A 24 -38.57 7.96 22.31
CA SER A 24 -39.46 7.18 23.18
C SER A 24 -38.71 6.25 24.14
N LYS A 25 -37.54 5.74 23.73
CA LYS A 25 -36.72 4.81 24.52
C LYS A 25 -35.67 5.53 25.38
N MET A 26 -35.47 6.82 25.18
CA MET A 26 -34.49 7.62 25.92
C MET A 26 -34.76 7.65 27.43
N GLN A 27 -36.02 7.67 27.85
CA GLN A 27 -36.38 7.61 29.28
C GLN A 27 -35.98 6.27 29.93
N GLN A 28 -36.01 5.17 29.18
CA GLN A 28 -35.59 3.86 29.67
C GLN A 28 -34.06 3.80 29.85
N LEU A 29 -33.30 4.48 28.99
CA LEU A 29 -31.86 4.64 29.15
C LEU A 29 -31.47 5.55 30.32
N LEU A 30 -32.22 6.63 30.56
CA LEU A 30 -31.90 7.57 31.63
C LEU A 30 -32.31 7.08 33.01
N ASN A 31 -33.46 6.40 33.12
CA ASN A 31 -34.01 6.03 34.43
C ASN A 31 -33.78 4.54 34.74
N ALA A 32 -34.22 3.64 33.86
CA ALA A 32 -34.20 2.20 34.13
C ALA A 32 -32.79 1.60 34.05
N CYS A 33 -31.92 2.14 33.18
CA CYS A 33 -30.53 1.70 33.12
C CYS A 33 -29.74 2.15 34.36
N TYR A 34 -29.88 3.40 34.81
CA TYR A 34 -29.14 3.90 35.97
C TYR A 34 -29.61 3.32 37.30
N ALA A 35 -30.82 2.78 37.36
CA ALA A 35 -31.34 2.06 38.52
C ALA A 35 -30.71 0.66 38.73
N LYS A 36 -29.93 0.13 37.76
CA LYS A 36 -29.25 -1.17 37.90
C LYS A 36 -27.96 -1.04 38.69
N TYR A 37 -27.72 -1.99 39.60
CA TYR A 37 -26.62 -1.93 40.58
C TYR A 37 -25.24 -2.20 39.95
N SER A 38 -25.13 -3.19 39.06
CA SER A 38 -23.85 -3.55 38.42
C SER A 38 -23.61 -2.80 37.10
N VAL A 39 -22.34 -2.58 36.77
CA VAL A 39 -21.93 -2.11 35.44
C VAL A 39 -22.28 -3.14 34.36
N LEU A 40 -22.13 -4.44 34.66
CA LEU A 40 -22.44 -5.51 33.71
C LEU A 40 -23.94 -5.56 33.38
N ASP A 41 -24.80 -5.44 34.39
CA ASP A 41 -26.26 -5.42 34.20
C ASP A 41 -26.70 -4.22 33.36
N ARG A 42 -26.03 -3.07 33.51
CA ARG A 42 -26.26 -1.89 32.69
C ARG A 42 -25.86 -2.10 31.24
N CYS A 43 -24.72 -2.75 31.00
CA CYS A 43 -24.28 -3.09 29.65
C CYS A 43 -25.24 -4.07 28.97
N HIS A 44 -25.66 -5.13 29.69
CA HIS A 44 -26.64 -6.09 29.17
C HIS A 44 -27.97 -5.43 28.86
N TYR A 45 -28.52 -4.64 29.79
CA TYR A 45 -29.77 -3.92 29.59
C TYR A 45 -29.72 -2.97 28.38
N ARG A 46 -28.61 -2.24 28.21
CA ARG A 46 -28.41 -1.39 27.02
C ARG A 46 -28.34 -2.19 25.74
N SER A 47 -27.64 -3.33 25.75
CA SER A 47 -27.53 -4.18 24.57
C SER A 47 -28.87 -4.74 24.11
N GLU A 48 -29.69 -5.24 25.03
CA GLU A 48 -31.03 -5.75 24.74
C GLU A 48 -31.93 -4.64 24.19
N LEU A 49 -31.89 -3.46 24.82
CA LEU A 49 -32.64 -2.30 24.35
C LEU A 49 -32.20 -1.86 22.95
N TYR A 50 -30.89 -1.89 22.65
CA TYR A 50 -30.36 -1.55 21.33
C TYR A 50 -30.79 -2.56 20.27
N VAL A 51 -30.80 -3.87 20.59
CA VAL A 51 -31.25 -4.92 19.69
C VAL A 51 -32.75 -4.78 19.39
N GLU A 52 -33.56 -4.55 20.41
CA GLU A 52 -35.01 -4.31 20.25
C GLU A 52 -35.27 -3.06 19.40
N MET A 53 -34.59 -1.95 19.70
CA MET A 53 -34.72 -0.72 18.94
C MET A 53 -34.26 -0.88 17.50
N TRP A 54 -33.19 -1.63 17.26
CA TRP A 54 -32.66 -1.84 15.91
C TRP A 54 -33.66 -2.58 15.02
N ALA A 55 -34.35 -3.59 15.55
CA ALA A 55 -35.38 -4.31 14.80
C ALA A 55 -36.49 -3.37 14.31
N ALA A 56 -36.99 -2.49 15.18
CA ALA A 56 -38.03 -1.51 14.83
C ALA A 56 -37.50 -0.37 13.94
N LEU A 57 -36.26 0.08 14.17
CA LEU A 57 -35.66 1.17 13.41
C LEU A 57 -35.35 0.73 11.98
N ARG A 58 -34.89 -0.52 11.78
CA ARG A 58 -34.55 -1.10 10.47
C ARG A 58 -35.69 -0.96 9.47
N ASP A 59 -36.92 -1.26 9.89
CA ASP A 59 -38.09 -1.19 9.00
C ASP A 59 -38.42 0.26 8.61
N THR A 60 -38.20 1.21 9.51
CA THR A 60 -38.46 2.63 9.27
C THR A 60 -37.39 3.33 8.41
N ILE A 61 -36.14 2.85 8.44
CA ILE A 61 -35.03 3.43 7.67
C ILE A 61 -34.80 2.73 6.32
N LYS A 62 -35.45 1.58 6.07
CA LYS A 62 -35.38 0.86 4.79
C LYS A 62 -35.66 1.74 3.54
N PRO A 63 -36.60 2.72 3.57
CA PRO A 63 -36.85 3.59 2.41
C PRO A 63 -35.92 4.81 2.33
N TRP A 64 -34.98 4.99 3.25
CA TRP A 64 -34.09 6.15 3.22
C TRP A 64 -33.20 6.11 1.97
N PRO A 65 -33.02 7.25 1.28
CA PRO A 65 -32.11 7.33 0.14
C PRO A 65 -30.70 7.01 0.64
N VAL A 66 -30.23 5.81 0.28
CA VAL A 66 -28.89 5.33 0.65
C VAL A 66 -27.88 6.11 -0.17
N ASP A 67 -27.29 7.13 0.42
CA ASP A 67 -26.08 7.74 -0.12
C ASP A 67 -24.97 6.68 0.02
N MET A 68 -24.69 5.97 -1.08
CA MET A 68 -23.83 4.77 -1.19
C MET A 68 -22.36 4.99 -0.77
N ARG A 69 -22.02 6.14 -0.19
CA ARG A 69 -20.68 6.44 0.31
C ARG A 69 -20.43 5.93 1.73
N THR A 70 -21.45 5.49 2.48
CA THR A 70 -21.31 5.40 3.95
C THR A 70 -21.61 4.06 4.61
N PHE A 71 -22.18 3.05 3.93
CA PHE A 71 -22.41 1.76 4.58
C PHE A 71 -21.91 0.57 3.76
N MET A 72 -21.13 -0.25 4.47
CA MET A 72 -20.44 -1.45 4.06
C MET A 72 -21.36 -2.42 3.31
N ALA A 73 -20.77 -3.09 2.32
CA ALA A 73 -21.35 -4.17 1.54
C ALA A 73 -22.07 -5.19 2.43
N ASP A 74 -23.28 -5.56 2.01
CA ASP A 74 -23.89 -6.81 2.41
C ASP A 74 -24.27 -7.58 1.14
N GLU A 75 -23.79 -8.82 1.07
CA GLU A 75 -23.96 -9.74 -0.03
C GLU A 75 -25.32 -10.42 0.10
N SER A 76 -26.31 -10.03 -0.70
CA SER A 76 -27.40 -10.91 -1.14
C SER A 76 -28.46 -10.14 -1.98
N GLU A 77 -28.91 -10.81 -3.05
CA GLU A 77 -30.00 -10.49 -3.99
C GLU A 77 -29.62 -9.73 -5.30
N PRO A 78 -30.03 -10.27 -6.47
CA PRO A 78 -29.62 -9.77 -7.78
C PRO A 78 -30.45 -8.54 -8.17
N ILE A 79 -29.79 -7.41 -8.34
CA ILE A 79 -30.44 -6.16 -8.77
C ILE A 79 -30.70 -6.25 -10.29
N GLY A 80 -31.93 -6.59 -10.65
CA GLY A 80 -32.47 -6.28 -11.97
C GLY A 80 -32.58 -4.77 -12.17
N GLY A 81 -32.10 -4.30 -13.32
CA GLY A 81 -32.50 -3.03 -13.94
C GLY A 81 -32.03 -1.75 -13.27
N ARG A 82 -30.73 -1.42 -13.39
CA ARG A 82 -30.27 -0.02 -13.43
C ARG A 82 -29.21 0.16 -14.50
N GLU A 83 -29.36 1.26 -15.25
CA GLU A 83 -28.49 1.69 -16.34
C GLU A 83 -27.03 1.65 -15.92
N LEU A 84 -26.24 0.91 -16.70
CA LEU A 84 -24.82 0.74 -16.54
C LEU A 84 -24.16 2.12 -16.52
N LEU A 85 -23.48 2.44 -15.42
CA LEU A 85 -22.38 3.41 -15.43
C LEU A 85 -21.52 3.16 -16.69
N PRO A 86 -20.92 4.20 -17.28
CA PRO A 86 -20.19 4.08 -18.55
C PRO A 86 -19.26 2.89 -18.47
N CYS A 87 -19.57 1.88 -19.30
CA CYS A 87 -18.85 0.63 -19.37
C CYS A 87 -17.37 0.97 -19.41
N ILE A 88 -16.58 0.37 -18.51
CA ILE A 88 -15.12 0.46 -18.56
C ILE A 88 -14.74 0.23 -20.02
N SER A 89 -14.08 1.20 -20.64
CA SER A 89 -13.84 1.14 -22.08
C SER A 89 -13.19 -0.21 -22.44
N ASP A 90 -13.58 -0.82 -23.56
CA ASP A 90 -13.01 -2.12 -23.96
C ASP A 90 -11.48 -2.07 -24.05
N ALA A 91 -10.92 -0.89 -24.33
CA ALA A 91 -9.48 -0.64 -24.29
C ALA A 91 -8.87 -0.80 -22.88
N THR A 92 -9.56 -0.28 -21.86
CA THR A 92 -9.15 -0.48 -20.45
C THR A 92 -9.34 -1.92 -19.99
N LEU A 93 -10.39 -2.61 -20.41
CA LEU A 93 -10.59 -4.04 -20.10
C LEU A 93 -9.49 -4.90 -20.72
N LYS A 94 -9.19 -4.71 -22.01
CA LYS A 94 -8.09 -5.41 -22.69
C LYS A 94 -6.73 -5.12 -22.05
N SER A 95 -6.51 -3.90 -21.57
CA SER A 95 -5.29 -3.53 -20.83
C SER A 95 -5.19 -4.27 -19.49
N ILE A 96 -6.31 -4.38 -18.75
CA ILE A 96 -6.38 -5.14 -17.50
C ILE A 96 -6.14 -6.63 -17.77
N GLU A 97 -6.79 -7.20 -18.78
CA GLU A 97 -6.62 -8.60 -19.18
C GLU A 97 -5.18 -8.91 -19.61
N ALA A 98 -4.55 -8.02 -20.38
CA ALA A 98 -3.14 -8.15 -20.74
C ALA A 98 -2.21 -8.12 -19.52
N MET A 99 -2.45 -7.21 -18.56
CA MET A 99 -1.68 -7.16 -17.31
C MET A 99 -1.89 -8.41 -16.44
N LEU A 100 -3.09 -9.00 -16.45
CA LEU A 100 -3.39 -10.23 -15.72
C LEU A 100 -2.75 -11.46 -16.37
N ALA A 101 -2.65 -11.49 -17.70
CA ALA A 101 -2.02 -12.58 -18.46
C ALA A 101 -0.49 -12.66 -18.27
N GLU A 102 0.15 -11.54 -17.92
CA GLU A 102 1.60 -11.47 -17.65
C GLU A 102 1.99 -11.96 -16.24
N ASN A 103 1.03 -12.32 -15.40
CA ASN A 103 1.30 -12.81 -14.06
C ASN A 103 2.00 -14.17 -14.11
N GLN A 104 3.22 -14.23 -13.56
CA GLN A 104 3.98 -15.46 -13.45
C GLN A 104 3.46 -16.29 -12.27
N ASP A 105 3.21 -17.56 -12.52
CA ASP A 105 2.93 -18.54 -11.48
C ASP A 105 4.26 -19.06 -10.91
N LEU A 106 4.49 -18.81 -9.63
CA LEU A 106 5.69 -19.25 -8.92
C LEU A 106 5.44 -20.50 -8.08
N THR A 107 4.21 -21.02 -8.09
CA THR A 107 3.75 -22.11 -7.20
C THR A 107 4.62 -23.36 -7.31
N TYR A 108 5.00 -23.77 -8.52
CA TYR A 108 5.84 -24.96 -8.70
C TYR A 108 7.24 -24.79 -8.10
N GLU A 109 7.84 -23.61 -8.26
CA GLU A 109 9.18 -23.32 -7.73
C GLU A 109 9.15 -23.18 -6.20
N THR A 110 8.10 -22.60 -5.63
CA THR A 110 7.93 -22.50 -4.17
C THR A 110 7.67 -23.87 -3.55
N MET A 111 6.78 -24.68 -4.13
CA MET A 111 6.52 -26.05 -3.67
C MET A 111 7.76 -26.93 -3.67
N LYS A 112 8.62 -26.81 -4.69
CA LYS A 112 9.89 -27.53 -4.75
C LYS A 112 10.82 -27.19 -3.58
N VAL A 113 10.80 -25.95 -3.09
CA VAL A 113 11.60 -25.52 -1.94
C VAL A 113 10.96 -26.01 -0.63
N CYS A 114 9.63 -26.02 -0.55
CA CYS A 114 8.87 -26.45 0.63
C CYS A 114 8.68 -27.97 0.78
N GLN A 115 9.29 -28.80 -0.08
CA GLN A 115 9.22 -30.27 0.00
C GLN A 115 7.79 -30.84 0.07
N GLU A 116 6.85 -30.25 -0.69
CA GLU A 116 5.47 -30.74 -0.84
C GLU A 116 4.64 -30.80 0.46
N ASP A 117 4.85 -29.85 1.39
CA ASP A 117 3.89 -29.66 2.49
C ASP A 117 2.50 -29.30 1.95
N MET A 118 1.49 -30.11 2.30
CA MET A 118 0.09 -30.00 1.83
C MET A 118 -0.61 -28.67 2.18
N ALA A 119 0.03 -27.79 2.94
CA ALA A 119 -0.48 -26.49 3.37
C ALA A 119 0.01 -25.31 2.51
N THR A 120 0.85 -25.53 1.50
CA THR A 120 1.41 -24.42 0.71
C THR A 120 0.35 -23.73 -0.14
N VAL A 121 0.17 -22.44 0.11
CA VAL A 121 -0.69 -21.54 -0.66
C VAL A 121 -0.09 -21.32 -2.06
N THR A 122 -0.93 -21.24 -3.10
CA THR A 122 -0.46 -20.94 -4.46
C THR A 122 0.13 -19.54 -4.52
N VAL A 123 1.25 -19.35 -5.23
CA VAL A 123 1.94 -18.04 -5.27
C VAL A 123 1.97 -17.49 -6.69
N LYS A 124 1.39 -16.31 -6.89
CA LYS A 124 1.35 -15.62 -8.18
C LYS A 124 1.95 -14.23 -8.05
N THR A 125 2.61 -13.75 -9.10
CA THR A 125 2.98 -12.33 -9.14
C THR A 125 1.77 -11.50 -9.53
N SER A 126 1.62 -10.30 -8.96
CA SER A 126 0.63 -9.31 -9.40
C SER A 126 1.34 -8.02 -9.82
N ARG A 127 0.75 -7.31 -10.79
CA ARG A 127 1.18 -5.96 -11.21
C ARG A 127 0.19 -4.87 -10.84
N ILE A 128 -0.88 -5.21 -10.11
CA ILE A 128 -1.90 -4.24 -9.72
C ILE A 128 -1.35 -3.37 -8.60
N VAL A 129 -0.98 -2.14 -8.95
CA VAL A 129 -0.40 -1.17 -8.02
C VAL A 129 -1.15 0.16 -8.06
N LEU A 130 -1.09 0.87 -6.95
CA LEU A 130 -1.72 2.17 -6.72
C LEU A 130 -0.64 3.22 -6.43
N PRO A 131 -0.83 4.48 -6.83
CA PRO A 131 0.10 5.54 -6.44
C PRO A 131 0.09 5.74 -4.92
N ILE A 132 1.26 6.01 -4.34
CA ILE A 132 1.36 6.37 -2.92
C ILE A 132 0.83 7.80 -2.73
N GLU A 133 -0.13 7.95 -1.82
CA GLU A 133 -0.68 9.26 -1.43
C GLU A 133 0.09 9.89 -0.26
N GLU A 134 0.73 9.07 0.56
CA GLU A 134 1.43 9.53 1.77
C GLU A 134 2.67 10.36 1.43
N LYS A 135 2.86 11.44 2.19
CA LYS A 135 4.03 12.30 2.04
C LYS A 135 5.26 11.63 2.65
N LEU A 136 6.41 11.86 2.02
CA LEU A 136 7.70 11.43 2.56
C LEU A 136 7.95 12.08 3.92
N ASP A 137 8.14 11.25 4.94
CA ASP A 137 8.62 11.71 6.25
C ASP A 137 10.10 12.11 6.13
N ARG A 138 10.34 13.42 6.10
CA ARG A 138 11.69 13.99 5.94
C ARG A 138 12.59 13.65 7.12
N GLN A 139 12.06 13.64 8.34
CA GLN A 139 12.87 13.39 9.54
C GLN A 139 13.36 11.95 9.54
N LEU A 140 12.45 11.00 9.30
CA LEU A 140 12.80 9.59 9.18
C LEU A 140 13.77 9.35 8.02
N PHE A 141 13.50 9.95 6.85
CA PHE A 141 14.38 9.86 5.69
C PHE A 141 15.81 10.32 6.00
N TYR A 142 16.00 11.50 6.60
CA TYR A 142 17.34 11.99 6.91
C TYR A 142 18.06 11.13 7.94
N HIS A 143 17.33 10.60 8.93
CA HIS A 143 17.89 9.70 9.93
C HIS A 143 18.35 8.39 9.28
N LEU A 144 17.48 7.73 8.51
CA LEU A 144 17.81 6.51 7.78
C LEU A 144 18.97 6.72 6.81
N LYS A 145 18.96 7.84 6.08
CA LYS A 145 20.04 8.21 5.15
C LYS A 145 21.37 8.39 5.87
N ALA A 146 21.39 8.99 7.06
CA ALA A 146 22.60 9.10 7.86
C ALA A 146 23.10 7.72 8.31
N CYS A 147 22.20 6.88 8.84
CA CYS A 147 22.53 5.52 9.29
C CYS A 147 23.07 4.64 8.15
N LEU A 148 22.40 4.63 7.00
CA LEU A 148 22.81 3.84 5.84
C LEU A 148 24.14 4.33 5.25
N ARG A 149 24.40 5.66 5.28
CA ARG A 149 25.70 6.22 4.87
C ARG A 149 26.88 5.77 5.73
N LEU A 150 26.66 5.47 7.00
CA LEU A 150 27.72 4.92 7.87
C LEU A 150 28.08 3.48 7.51
N ARG A 151 27.14 2.75 6.89
CA ARG A 151 27.33 1.35 6.47
C ARG A 151 27.71 1.22 5.00
N SER A 152 27.63 2.29 4.22
CA SER A 152 27.98 2.28 2.81
C SER A 152 29.45 2.61 2.57
N ARG A 153 29.97 2.13 1.44
CA ARG A 153 31.35 2.38 1.04
C ARG A 153 31.45 3.74 0.38
N LYS A 154 32.36 4.58 0.88
CA LYS A 154 32.67 5.87 0.27
C LYS A 154 33.61 5.68 -0.92
N ARG A 155 33.13 5.99 -2.12
CA ARG A 155 33.91 6.02 -3.35
C ARG A 155 34.16 7.47 -3.77
N ASN A 156 35.41 7.89 -3.79
CA ASN A 156 35.77 9.21 -4.28
C ASN A 156 35.91 9.17 -5.81
N ILE A 157 35.01 9.88 -6.50
CA ILE A 157 35.08 10.09 -7.94
C ILE A 157 35.83 11.41 -8.15
N VAL A 158 36.94 11.37 -8.87
CA VAL A 158 37.77 12.55 -9.15
C VAL A 158 37.82 12.75 -10.65
N ASN A 159 37.28 13.87 -11.10
CA ASN A 159 37.40 14.31 -12.49
C ASN A 159 38.51 15.35 -12.56
N HIS A 160 39.45 15.16 -13.49
CA HIS A 160 40.62 16.02 -13.69
C HIS A 160 40.51 16.77 -15.02
N GLY A 161 41.22 17.88 -15.17
CA GLY A 161 41.27 18.62 -16.45
C GLY A 161 40.03 19.45 -16.71
N LEU A 162 39.40 19.97 -15.66
CA LEU A 162 38.26 20.86 -15.78
C LEU A 162 38.73 22.31 -15.93
N LYS A 163 37.88 23.16 -16.51
CA LYS A 163 38.10 24.62 -16.61
C LYS A 163 37.75 25.36 -15.32
N SER A 164 37.08 24.70 -14.37
CA SER A 164 36.70 25.25 -13.07
C SER A 164 36.63 24.16 -12.00
N GLY A 165 36.80 24.55 -10.73
CA GLY A 165 36.78 23.63 -9.59
C GLY A 165 37.92 23.91 -8.60
N SER A 166 38.41 22.85 -7.94
CA SER A 166 39.60 22.93 -7.09
C SER A 166 40.85 22.78 -7.94
N ILE A 167 41.94 23.47 -7.62
CA ILE A 167 43.17 23.40 -8.42
C ILE A 167 43.79 21.99 -8.30
N ASP A 168 44.07 21.35 -9.44
CA ASP A 168 44.84 20.13 -9.52
C ASP A 168 46.33 20.46 -9.60
N HIS A 169 47.04 20.29 -8.48
CA HIS A 169 48.47 20.59 -8.39
C HIS A 169 49.30 19.84 -9.43
N ARG A 170 48.85 18.66 -9.87
CA ARG A 170 49.55 17.83 -10.87
C ARG A 170 49.46 18.40 -12.29
N ARG A 171 48.52 19.31 -12.54
CA ARG A 171 48.24 19.90 -13.87
C ARG A 171 48.49 21.40 -13.95
N LEU A 172 49.00 22.02 -12.90
CA LEU A 172 49.35 23.46 -12.87
C LEU A 172 50.19 23.91 -14.07
N TYR A 173 51.13 23.08 -14.54
CA TYR A 173 51.96 23.39 -15.71
C TYR A 173 51.16 23.57 -17.02
N ARG A 174 49.91 23.09 -17.09
CA ARG A 174 49.00 23.25 -18.25
C ARG A 174 48.11 24.49 -18.17
N ALA A 175 48.20 25.27 -17.09
CA ALA A 175 47.45 26.52 -16.91
C ALA A 175 47.61 27.49 -18.09
N PRO A 176 48.84 27.81 -18.56
CA PRO A 176 49.02 28.81 -19.60
C PRO A 176 48.63 28.34 -21.02
N VAL A 177 48.45 27.03 -21.25
CA VAL A 177 48.15 26.48 -22.58
C VAL A 177 46.66 26.21 -22.77
N THR A 178 46.08 25.45 -21.84
CA THR A 178 44.70 24.91 -21.98
C THR A 178 43.73 25.44 -20.94
N GLY A 179 44.20 25.98 -19.82
CA GLY A 179 43.35 26.37 -18.69
C GLY A 179 42.68 25.20 -17.94
N GLU A 180 42.92 23.95 -18.36
CA GLU A 180 42.35 22.73 -17.77
C GLU A 180 43.14 22.25 -16.55
N VAL A 181 43.19 23.09 -15.53
CA VAL A 181 43.98 22.84 -14.30
C VAL A 181 43.13 22.51 -13.09
N PHE A 182 41.82 22.43 -13.25
CA PHE A 182 40.92 22.15 -12.15
C PHE A 182 40.54 20.68 -12.08
N MET A 183 40.20 20.25 -10.88
CA MET A 183 39.63 18.95 -10.56
C MET A 183 38.34 19.12 -9.77
N PHE A 184 37.45 18.17 -9.93
CA PHE A 184 36.22 18.05 -9.16
C PHE A 184 36.23 16.71 -8.41
N LYS A 185 36.20 16.79 -7.08
CA LYS A 185 36.13 15.62 -6.20
C LYS A 185 34.71 15.48 -5.68
N LYS A 186 34.06 14.36 -6.00
CA LYS A 186 32.74 14.00 -5.47
C LYS A 186 32.85 12.71 -4.69
N ALA A 187 32.39 12.72 -3.43
CA ALA A 187 32.18 11.48 -2.69
C ALA A 187 30.83 10.89 -3.12
N ALA A 188 30.88 9.71 -3.75
CA ALA A 188 29.72 8.85 -3.95
C ALA A 188 29.69 7.80 -2.83
N TYR A 189 28.50 7.40 -2.43
CA TYR A 189 28.29 6.32 -1.48
C TYR A 189 27.58 5.20 -2.21
N GLU A 190 28.10 3.98 -2.08
CA GLU A 190 27.60 2.80 -2.76
C GLU A 190 27.49 1.66 -1.73
N MET A 191 26.41 0.88 -1.81
CA MET A 191 26.25 -0.33 -1.01
C MET A 191 26.53 -1.55 -1.87
N ASP A 192 27.41 -2.42 -1.38
CA ASP A 192 27.78 -3.66 -2.06
C ASP A 192 26.67 -4.74 -1.95
N ASN A 193 25.76 -4.59 -0.97
CA ASN A 193 24.68 -5.55 -0.70
C ASN A 193 23.39 -5.15 -1.42
N ASP A 194 22.77 -6.13 -2.08
CA ASP A 194 21.41 -6.01 -2.61
C ASP A 194 20.37 -6.09 -1.48
N ILE A 195 19.53 -5.07 -1.40
CA ILE A 195 18.49 -4.96 -0.39
C ILE A 195 17.12 -5.00 -1.07
N ALA A 196 16.32 -5.98 -0.67
CA ALA A 196 14.91 -6.06 -1.02
C ALA A 196 14.06 -5.90 0.24
N LEU A 197 13.02 -5.08 0.14
CA LEU A 197 12.02 -4.91 1.20
C LEU A 197 10.81 -5.78 0.87
N LEU A 198 10.36 -6.59 1.81
CA LEU A 198 9.12 -7.36 1.70
C LEU A 198 8.14 -6.84 2.76
N VAL A 199 6.99 -6.35 2.31
CA VAL A 199 6.00 -5.66 3.15
C VAL A 199 4.73 -6.52 3.25
N ASP A 200 4.28 -6.76 4.49
CA ASP A 200 3.00 -7.40 4.75
C ASP A 200 1.84 -6.48 4.38
N ALA A 201 1.00 -6.91 3.44
CA ALA A 201 -0.23 -6.26 3.03
C ALA A 201 -1.45 -7.17 3.30
N SER A 202 -1.46 -7.90 4.42
CA SER A 202 -2.61 -8.66 4.91
C SER A 202 -3.74 -7.76 5.43
N SER A 203 -4.94 -8.32 5.62
CA SER A 203 -6.10 -7.64 6.19
C SER A 203 -5.82 -7.03 7.59
N SER A 204 -4.86 -7.58 8.33
CA SER A 204 -4.46 -7.07 9.65
C SER A 204 -3.82 -5.68 9.60
N MET A 205 -3.35 -5.28 8.41
CA MET A 205 -2.65 -4.03 8.16
C MET A 205 -3.59 -2.90 7.71
N VAL A 206 -4.86 -3.19 7.42
CA VAL A 206 -5.83 -2.21 6.93
C VAL A 206 -5.93 -0.98 7.85
N GLY A 207 -6.08 0.20 7.24
CA GLY A 207 -6.33 1.46 7.94
C GLY A 207 -5.03 2.17 8.37
N PRO A 208 -4.96 2.72 9.60
CA PRO A 208 -3.81 3.54 10.04
C PRO A 208 -2.48 2.79 10.04
N LYS A 209 -2.49 1.47 10.28
CA LYS A 209 -1.27 0.65 10.29
C LYS A 209 -0.61 0.65 8.92
N TRP A 210 -1.38 0.45 7.85
CA TRP A 210 -0.87 0.51 6.49
C TRP A 210 -0.28 1.87 6.15
N LYS A 211 -0.96 2.97 6.53
CA LYS A 211 -0.44 4.33 6.33
C LYS A 211 0.90 4.54 7.03
N SER A 212 1.03 4.06 8.26
CA SER A 212 2.31 4.12 8.99
C SER A 212 3.38 3.27 8.30
N SER A 213 3.06 2.05 7.89
CA SER A 213 3.99 1.19 7.15
C SER A 213 4.43 1.82 5.83
N GLN A 214 3.49 2.43 5.08
CA GLN A 214 3.76 3.19 3.85
C GLN A 214 4.79 4.29 4.07
N ARG A 215 4.65 5.09 5.12
CA ARG A 215 5.64 6.13 5.44
C ARG A 215 7.02 5.55 5.70
N VAL A 216 7.09 4.44 6.43
CA VAL A 216 8.36 3.78 6.78
C VAL A 216 9.03 3.20 5.54
N PHE A 217 8.35 2.35 4.78
CA PHE A 217 8.97 1.73 3.60
C PHE A 217 9.23 2.74 2.49
N TYR A 218 8.44 3.83 2.40
CA TYR A 218 8.71 4.93 1.46
C TYR A 218 9.99 5.69 1.84
N ALA A 219 10.13 6.07 3.12
CA ALA A 219 11.35 6.74 3.59
C ALA A 219 12.59 5.85 3.41
N LEU A 220 12.45 4.55 3.66
CA LEU A 220 13.53 3.59 3.49
C LEU A 220 13.91 3.39 2.03
N TYR A 221 12.93 3.25 1.13
CA TYR A 221 13.16 3.12 -0.31
C TYR A 221 13.89 4.34 -0.88
N GLU A 222 13.44 5.56 -0.56
CA GLU A 222 14.11 6.77 -1.04
C GLU A 222 15.54 6.89 -0.50
N ALA A 223 15.79 6.49 0.75
CA ALA A 223 17.14 6.49 1.30
C ALA A 223 18.05 5.43 0.66
N LEU A 224 17.51 4.24 0.38
CA LEU A 224 18.25 3.12 -0.22
C LEU A 224 18.52 3.34 -1.71
N LYS A 225 17.57 3.91 -2.46
CA LYS A 225 17.69 4.18 -3.90
C LYS A 225 18.89 5.06 -4.27
N GLU A 226 19.33 5.93 -3.37
CA GLU A 226 20.56 6.72 -3.56
C GLU A 226 21.85 5.89 -3.44
N LEU A 227 21.80 4.79 -2.68
CA LEU A 227 22.96 3.97 -2.31
C LEU A 227 23.05 2.68 -3.13
N ASN A 228 21.90 2.08 -3.46
CA ASN A 228 21.77 0.92 -4.32
C ASN A 228 20.61 1.14 -5.31
N LYS A 229 20.94 1.16 -6.61
CA LYS A 229 19.98 1.36 -7.70
C LYS A 229 19.04 0.16 -7.91
N GLU A 230 19.46 -1.02 -7.45
CA GLU A 230 18.70 -2.27 -7.54
C GLU A 230 17.82 -2.51 -6.31
N THR A 231 17.63 -1.50 -5.45
CA THR A 231 16.70 -1.60 -4.31
C THR A 231 15.29 -1.90 -4.81
N ARG A 232 14.69 -2.98 -4.30
CA ARG A 232 13.34 -3.41 -4.66
C ARG A 232 12.42 -3.44 -3.46
N VAL A 233 11.14 -3.18 -3.70
CA VAL A 233 10.10 -3.27 -2.68
C VAL A 233 9.01 -4.19 -3.21
N PHE A 234 8.68 -5.20 -2.42
CA PHE A 234 7.60 -6.13 -2.67
C PHE A 234 6.56 -6.00 -1.57
N ALA A 235 5.30 -6.19 -1.92
CA ALA A 235 4.23 -6.42 -0.97
C ALA A 235 3.56 -7.74 -1.27
N TYR A 236 3.12 -8.43 -0.21
CA TYR A 236 2.37 -9.66 -0.35
C TYR A 236 1.00 -9.55 0.32
N ASN A 237 -0.01 -10.11 -0.34
CA ASN A 237 -1.37 -10.20 0.15
C ASN A 237 -2.01 -11.50 -0.35
N GLU A 238 -3.01 -12.00 0.37
CA GLU A 238 -3.70 -13.22 -0.02
C GLU A 238 -5.09 -12.90 -0.56
N SER A 239 -5.50 -13.58 -1.63
CA SER A 239 -6.88 -13.54 -2.10
C SER A 239 -7.26 -14.90 -2.65
N SER A 240 -8.32 -15.51 -2.10
CA SER A 240 -8.86 -16.79 -2.55
C SER A 240 -7.82 -17.93 -2.52
N ASP A 241 -7.08 -18.08 -1.42
CA ASP A 241 -5.99 -19.07 -1.25
C ASP A 241 -4.85 -18.95 -2.29
N ILE A 242 -4.67 -17.73 -2.82
CA ILE A 242 -3.54 -17.35 -3.66
C ILE A 242 -2.79 -16.21 -2.97
N CYS A 243 -1.52 -16.43 -2.68
CA CYS A 243 -0.58 -15.40 -2.24
C CYS A 243 -0.09 -14.62 -3.47
N TYR A 244 -0.47 -13.35 -3.54
CA TYR A 244 -0.01 -12.44 -4.57
C TYR A 244 1.23 -11.69 -4.10
N LEU A 245 2.32 -11.82 -4.86
CA LEU A 245 3.54 -11.05 -4.65
C LEU A 245 3.59 -9.90 -5.67
N THR A 246 3.54 -8.67 -5.19
CA THR A 246 3.47 -7.46 -6.02
C THR A 246 4.75 -6.65 -5.88
N GLU A 247 5.42 -6.34 -6.98
CA GLU A 247 6.55 -5.39 -6.96
C GLU A 247 6.01 -3.95 -6.92
N LEU A 248 6.36 -3.22 -5.86
CA LEU A 248 5.96 -1.84 -5.64
C LEU A 248 6.95 -0.82 -6.20
N SER A 249 8.18 -1.24 -6.47
CA SER A 249 9.24 -0.39 -7.01
C SER A 249 9.34 -0.54 -8.53
N CYS A 250 8.55 0.23 -9.27
CA CYS A 250 8.55 0.20 -10.74
C CYS A 250 9.01 1.56 -11.29
N ASP A 251 9.86 1.56 -12.32
CA ASP A 251 10.33 2.78 -13.03
C ASP A 251 10.89 3.88 -12.12
N LYS A 252 11.66 3.49 -11.10
CA LYS A 252 12.23 4.39 -10.07
C LYS A 252 11.17 5.15 -9.26
N ARG A 253 9.91 4.76 -9.35
CA ARG A 253 8.80 5.26 -8.53
C ARG A 253 8.37 4.16 -7.56
N LEU A 254 7.69 4.57 -6.51
CA LEU A 254 7.18 3.68 -5.49
C LEU A 254 5.66 3.74 -5.50
N TYR A 255 5.06 2.56 -5.47
CA TYR A 255 3.62 2.35 -5.46
C TYR A 255 3.19 1.64 -4.18
N THR A 256 1.89 1.47 -4.01
CA THR A 256 1.27 0.76 -2.89
C THR A 256 0.21 -0.21 -3.39
N VAL A 257 -0.17 -1.14 -2.54
CA VAL A 257 -1.34 -2.02 -2.72
C VAL A 257 -2.40 -1.72 -1.67
N THR A 258 -3.58 -2.31 -1.84
CA THR A 258 -4.61 -2.36 -0.79
C THR A 258 -4.42 -3.62 0.04
N PRO A 259 -4.27 -3.51 1.37
CA PRO A 259 -4.06 -4.68 2.21
C PRO A 259 -5.31 -5.57 2.26
N ARG A 260 -5.13 -6.88 2.03
CA ARG A 260 -6.21 -7.88 1.97
C ARG A 260 -5.66 -9.28 2.30
N GLY A 261 -6.55 -10.17 2.73
CA GLY A 261 -6.24 -11.58 2.96
C GLY A 261 -5.53 -11.91 4.27
N LYS A 262 -5.07 -13.16 4.37
CA LYS A 262 -4.24 -13.65 5.47
C LYS A 262 -2.75 -13.44 5.17
N THR A 263 -1.92 -13.79 6.15
CA THR A 263 -0.47 -13.59 6.13
C THR A 263 0.23 -14.87 5.71
N ALA A 264 0.58 -14.99 4.44
CA ALA A 264 1.41 -16.08 3.88
C ALA A 264 2.89 -15.68 3.81
N SER A 265 3.50 -15.43 4.96
CA SER A 265 4.85 -14.83 5.05
C SER A 265 5.96 -15.76 4.55
N GLY A 266 5.87 -17.07 4.81
CA GLY A 266 6.88 -18.05 4.39
C GLY A 266 6.97 -18.16 2.87
N GLU A 267 5.82 -18.35 2.23
CA GLU A 267 5.66 -18.43 0.78
C GLU A 267 6.12 -17.14 0.11
N ALA A 268 5.76 -15.98 0.68
CA ALA A 268 6.17 -14.68 0.17
C ALA A 268 7.69 -14.48 0.22
N ILE A 269 8.37 -14.91 1.28
CA ILE A 269 9.83 -14.84 1.41
C ILE A 269 10.51 -15.70 0.33
N ILE A 270 10.03 -16.94 0.15
CA ILE A 270 10.59 -17.87 -0.84
C ILE A 270 10.40 -17.31 -2.25
N ALA A 271 9.19 -16.85 -2.57
CA ALA A 271 8.87 -16.28 -3.87
C ALA A 271 9.68 -15.01 -4.16
N ALA A 272 9.86 -14.12 -3.18
CA ALA A 272 10.72 -12.96 -3.32
C ALA A 272 12.18 -13.36 -3.58
N GLY A 273 12.68 -14.37 -2.87
CA GLY A 273 14.02 -14.93 -3.10
C GLY A 273 14.20 -15.49 -4.52
N LEU A 274 13.21 -16.22 -5.04
CA LEU A 274 13.21 -16.72 -6.41
C LEU A 274 13.23 -15.59 -7.45
N MET A 275 12.43 -14.54 -7.23
CA MET A 275 12.40 -13.36 -8.10
C MET A 275 13.73 -12.58 -8.10
N LEU A 276 14.44 -12.54 -6.97
CA LEU A 276 15.76 -11.94 -6.88
C LEU A 276 16.80 -12.79 -7.62
N LYS A 277 16.79 -14.11 -7.41
CA LYS A 277 17.72 -15.05 -8.06
C LYS A 277 17.61 -15.04 -9.59
N LYS A 278 16.38 -15.07 -10.13
CA LYS A 278 16.14 -15.03 -11.59
C LYS A 278 16.75 -13.78 -12.23
N ARG A 279 16.69 -12.63 -11.55
CA ARG A 279 17.24 -11.37 -12.04
C ARG A 279 18.76 -11.33 -11.98
N MET A 280 19.38 -11.87 -10.93
CA MET A 280 20.84 -11.99 -10.86
C MET A 280 21.38 -12.84 -12.03
N GLN A 281 20.70 -13.93 -12.37
CA GLN A 281 21.05 -14.77 -13.52
C GLN A 281 20.90 -14.02 -14.86
N LYS A 282 19.83 -13.24 -15.01
CA LYS A 282 19.62 -12.41 -16.21
C LYS A 282 20.72 -11.35 -16.37
N ASN A 283 21.03 -10.62 -15.30
CA ASN A 283 22.06 -9.59 -15.31
C ASN A 283 23.47 -10.17 -15.57
N GLY A 284 23.76 -11.38 -15.09
CA GLY A 284 25.02 -12.08 -15.38
C GLY A 284 25.17 -12.47 -16.86
N ASN A 285 24.09 -12.94 -17.49
CA ASN A 285 24.10 -13.31 -18.91
C ASN A 285 24.16 -12.08 -19.84
N ASP A 286 23.60 -10.95 -19.43
CA ASP A 286 23.69 -9.70 -20.20
C ASP A 286 25.11 -9.10 -20.17
N THR A 287 25.90 -9.35 -19.12
CA THR A 287 27.31 -8.95 -19.06
C THR A 287 28.25 -9.83 -19.90
N GLU A 288 27.92 -11.11 -20.10
CA GLU A 288 28.72 -12.01 -20.95
C GLU A 288 28.50 -11.77 -22.45
N ASN A 289 27.33 -11.28 -22.86
CA ASN A 289 27.04 -10.98 -24.27
C ASN A 289 27.53 -9.60 -24.76
N HIS A 290 28.13 -8.80 -23.88
CA HIS A 290 28.73 -7.49 -24.20
C HIS A 290 30.23 -7.43 -23.85
N SER A 291 30.85 -8.59 -23.61
CA SER A 291 32.30 -8.75 -23.44
C SER A 291 32.94 -9.25 -24.74
#